data_AF-A0A5J4Q1F5-F1
#
_entry.id   AF-A0A5J4Q1F5-F1
#
_cell.length_a   1.000
_cell.length_b   1.000
_cell.length_c   1.000
_cell.angle_alpha   90.00
_cell.angle_beta   90.00
_cell.angle_gamma   90.00
#
_symmetry.space_group_name_H-M   'P 1'
#
loop_
_entity.id
_entity.type
_entity.pdbx_description
1 polymer ?
#
loop_
_entity_poly.entity_id
_entity_poly.type
_entity_poly.pdbx_seq_one_letter_code
_entity_poly.pdbx_strand_id
1 'polypeptide(L)'
;QLIAVGLSMPSLSKALQKSKGKMFPFGWYHLLKALYFKSNYEVLDLLLIAVKPTYQGKGVNTLVFYDLIPVYIKLGFIAGESNPELELNEKVQAQWSYFESKQHKRRRAYIKKMDINIDYGKD
;
A
#
# COMPACT_ATOMS: atom_id res chain seq x y z
N GLN A 1 17.46 -2.39 -19.12
CA GLN A 1 17.81 -2.17 -17.70
C GLN A 1 16.53 -1.93 -16.92
N LEU A 2 16.39 -2.47 -15.71
CA LEU A 2 15.22 -2.24 -14.86
C LEU A 2 15.26 -0.81 -14.28
N ILE A 3 14.19 -0.03 -14.53
CA ILE A 3 14.09 1.38 -14.10
C ILE A 3 13.06 1.54 -12.97
N ALA A 4 11.96 0.79 -13.04
CA ALA A 4 10.88 0.85 -12.07
C ALA A 4 10.19 -0.51 -11.89
N VAL A 5 9.56 -0.70 -10.72
CA VAL A 5 8.72 -1.85 -10.39
C VAL A 5 7.50 -1.35 -9.64
N GLY A 6 6.31 -1.81 -10.05
CA GLY A 6 5.06 -1.65 -9.31
C GLY A 6 4.54 -3.01 -8.86
N LEU A 7 4.07 -3.10 -7.61
CA LEU A 7 3.46 -4.30 -7.04
C LEU A 7 2.12 -3.95 -6.41
N SER A 8 1.10 -4.69 -6.81
CA SER A 8 -0.28 -4.55 -6.34
C SER A 8 -0.92 -5.92 -6.18
N MET A 9 -1.89 -6.04 -5.28
CA MET A 9 -2.65 -7.28 -5.09
C MET A 9 -4.13 -6.98 -4.79
N PRO A 10 -5.04 -7.94 -4.99
CA PRO A 10 -6.39 -7.82 -4.46
C PRO A 10 -6.39 -7.65 -2.94
N SER A 11 -7.28 -6.80 -2.42
CA SER A 11 -7.34 -6.55 -0.97
C SER A 11 -7.79 -7.80 -0.21
N LEU A 12 -7.00 -8.17 0.80
CA LEU A 12 -7.30 -9.30 1.68
C LEU A 12 -8.13 -8.91 2.90
N SER A 13 -8.42 -7.61 3.08
CA SER A 13 -9.10 -7.06 4.25
C SER A 13 -10.41 -7.78 4.58
N LYS A 14 -11.31 -7.96 3.60
CA LYS A 14 -12.58 -8.66 3.79
C LYS A 14 -12.39 -10.16 4.10
N ALA A 15 -11.38 -10.79 3.51
CA ALA A 15 -11.07 -12.19 3.74
C ALA A 15 -10.55 -12.43 5.17
N LEU A 16 -9.65 -11.56 5.65
CA LEU A 16 -9.14 -11.60 7.02
C LEU A 16 -10.25 -11.35 8.05
N GLN A 17 -11.19 -10.45 7.75
CA GLN A 17 -12.36 -10.23 8.60
C GLN A 17 -13.24 -11.49 8.67
N LYS A 18 -13.51 -12.14 7.53
CA LYS A 18 -14.29 -13.39 7.47
C LYS A 18 -13.60 -14.54 8.18
N SER A 19 -12.27 -14.63 8.10
CA SER A 19 -11.49 -15.64 8.80
C SER A 19 -11.32 -15.34 10.30
N LYS A 20 -11.78 -14.18 10.79
CA LYS A 20 -11.56 -13.69 12.17
C LYS A 20 -10.07 -13.70 12.55
N GLY A 21 -9.19 -13.45 11.58
CA GLY A 21 -7.73 -13.49 11.77
C GLY A 21 -7.15 -14.89 12.01
N LYS A 22 -7.94 -15.96 11.86
CA LYS A 22 -7.48 -17.35 12.05
C LYS A 22 -7.26 -18.02 10.70
N MET A 23 -6.25 -18.86 10.60
CA MET A 23 -5.98 -19.65 9.39
C MET A 23 -6.80 -20.96 9.37
N PHE A 24 -6.93 -21.61 10.53
CA PHE A 24 -7.62 -22.88 10.69
C PHE A 24 -8.93 -22.74 11.50
N PRO A 25 -9.93 -23.61 11.26
CA PRO A 25 -9.92 -24.71 10.28
C PRO A 25 -10.24 -24.27 8.83
N PHE A 26 -10.96 -23.17 8.62
CA PHE A 26 -11.45 -22.75 7.29
C PHE A 26 -11.04 -21.34 6.87
N GLY A 27 -10.16 -20.67 7.62
CA GLY A 27 -9.75 -19.31 7.32
C GLY A 27 -8.94 -19.18 6.02
N TRP A 28 -8.11 -20.17 5.71
CA TRP A 28 -7.34 -20.27 4.47
C TRP A 28 -8.24 -20.21 3.22
N TYR A 29 -9.43 -20.80 3.27
CA TYR A 29 -10.37 -20.79 2.15
C TYR A 29 -10.80 -19.36 1.79
N HIS A 30 -11.06 -18.51 2.79
CA HIS A 30 -11.41 -17.11 2.54
C HIS A 30 -10.27 -16.33 1.90
N LEU A 31 -9.02 -16.60 2.30
CA LEU A 31 -7.83 -15.96 1.76
C LEU A 31 -7.55 -16.41 0.32
N LEU A 32 -7.56 -17.72 0.05
CA LEU A 32 -7.39 -18.26 -1.31
C LEU A 32 -8.50 -17.79 -2.24
N LYS A 33 -9.74 -17.73 -1.74
CA LYS A 33 -10.87 -17.17 -2.48
C LYS A 33 -10.60 -15.72 -2.90
N ALA A 34 -10.11 -14.89 -1.99
CA ALA A 34 -9.81 -13.49 -2.28
C ALA A 34 -8.58 -13.30 -3.17
N LEU A 35 -7.63 -14.23 -3.20
CA LEU A 35 -6.45 -14.13 -4.07
C LEU A 35 -6.74 -14.62 -5.49
N TYR A 36 -7.35 -15.80 -5.64
CA TYR A 36 -7.38 -16.52 -6.92
C TYR A 36 -8.75 -16.51 -7.60
N PHE A 37 -9.84 -16.34 -6.85
CA PHE A 37 -11.18 -16.40 -7.42
C PHE A 37 -11.65 -14.98 -7.75
N LYS A 38 -11.71 -14.68 -9.04
CA LYS A 38 -11.97 -13.35 -9.60
C LYS A 38 -13.35 -12.73 -9.28
N SER A 39 -14.16 -13.37 -8.45
CA SER A 39 -15.60 -13.06 -8.38
C SER A 39 -15.95 -11.82 -7.54
N ASN A 40 -14.99 -11.15 -6.88
CA ASN A 40 -15.28 -10.02 -5.96
C ASN A 40 -14.11 -9.04 -5.78
N TYR A 41 -13.35 -8.75 -6.84
CA TYR A 41 -12.27 -7.77 -6.76
C TYR A 41 -12.85 -6.35 -6.71
N GLU A 42 -13.20 -5.88 -5.53
CA GLU A 42 -13.65 -4.49 -5.35
C GLU A 42 -12.46 -3.54 -5.16
N VAL A 43 -11.57 -3.87 -4.24
CA VAL A 43 -10.47 -3.02 -3.81
C VAL A 43 -9.13 -3.66 -4.13
N LEU A 44 -8.24 -2.88 -4.73
CA LEU A 44 -6.84 -3.22 -4.99
C LEU A 44 -5.96 -2.61 -3.91
N ASP A 45 -5.07 -3.37 -3.30
CA ASP A 45 -4.03 -2.84 -2.41
C ASP A 45 -2.77 -2.50 -3.24
N LEU A 46 -2.35 -1.24 -3.20
CA LEU A 46 -1.12 -0.75 -3.83
C LEU A 46 0.04 -0.94 -2.84
N LEU A 47 0.85 -1.98 -3.06
CA LEU A 47 1.85 -2.42 -2.09
C LEU A 47 3.14 -1.61 -2.16
N LEU A 48 3.71 -1.50 -3.35
CA LEU A 48 5.01 -0.87 -3.54
C LEU A 48 5.12 -0.32 -4.95
N ILE A 49 5.71 0.87 -5.05
CA ILE A 49 6.29 1.36 -6.29
C ILE A 49 7.71 1.79 -5.99
N ALA A 50 8.66 1.26 -6.75
CA ALA A 50 10.06 1.58 -6.64
C ALA A 50 10.56 2.11 -7.98
N VAL A 51 11.20 3.29 -7.95
CA VAL A 51 11.87 3.89 -9.11
C VAL A 51 13.32 4.15 -8.75
N LYS A 52 14.21 3.76 -9.66
CA LYS A 52 15.65 4.01 -9.53
C LYS A 52 15.90 5.51 -9.26
N PRO A 53 16.72 5.87 -8.26
CA PRO A 53 16.89 7.27 -7.83
C PRO A 53 17.19 8.26 -8.96
N THR A 54 18.00 7.86 -9.95
CA THR A 54 18.38 8.68 -11.12
C THR A 54 17.22 9.04 -12.07
N TYR A 55 16.07 8.39 -11.89
CA TYR A 55 14.88 8.53 -12.73
C TYR A 55 13.65 9.03 -11.95
N GLN A 56 13.80 9.35 -10.66
CA GLN A 56 12.74 9.98 -9.89
C GLN A 56 12.46 11.41 -10.40
N GLY A 57 11.20 11.85 -10.31
CA GLY A 57 10.78 13.18 -10.80
C GLY A 57 10.67 13.30 -12.32
N LYS A 58 10.90 12.22 -13.09
CA LYS A 58 10.79 12.20 -14.56
C LYS A 58 9.48 11.57 -15.07
N GLY A 59 8.44 11.51 -14.24
CA GLY A 59 7.15 10.91 -14.60
C GLY A 59 7.12 9.38 -14.70
N VAL A 60 8.16 8.68 -14.26
CA VAL A 60 8.24 7.21 -14.35
C VAL A 60 7.12 6.51 -13.58
N ASN A 61 6.74 6.99 -12.40
CA ASN A 61 5.59 6.45 -11.65
C ASN A 61 4.31 6.53 -12.48
N THR A 62 4.09 7.65 -13.18
CA THR A 62 2.91 7.85 -14.03
C THR A 62 2.86 6.83 -15.16
N LEU A 63 3.99 6.52 -15.78
CA LEU A 63 4.06 5.49 -16.83
C LEU A 63 3.71 4.10 -16.29
N VAL A 64 4.16 3.76 -15.08
CA VAL A 64 3.79 2.49 -14.42
C VAL A 64 2.28 2.42 -14.20
N PHE A 65 1.66 3.49 -13.68
CA PHE A 65 0.21 3.51 -13.50
C PHE A 65 -0.57 3.52 -14.82
N TYR A 66 -0.08 4.23 -15.83
CA TYR A 66 -0.70 4.28 -17.16
C TYR A 66 -0.87 2.87 -17.76
N ASP A 67 0.11 2.00 -17.57
CA ASP A 67 0.06 0.61 -18.02
C ASP A 67 -0.82 -0.26 -17.11
N LEU A 68 -0.77 -0.05 -15.79
CA LEU A 68 -1.46 -0.90 -14.81
C LEU A 68 -2.97 -0.58 -14.68
N ILE A 69 -3.39 0.67 -14.82
CA ILE A 69 -4.80 1.09 -14.65
C ILE A 69 -5.74 0.34 -15.61
N PRO A 70 -5.46 0.24 -16.92
CA PRO A 70 -6.31 -0.55 -17.83
C PRO A 70 -6.43 -2.02 -17.41
N VAL A 71 -5.36 -2.60 -16.87
CA VAL A 71 -5.36 -3.98 -16.36
C VAL A 71 -6.27 -4.09 -15.13
N TYR A 72 -6.21 -3.14 -14.21
CA TYR A 72 -7.08 -3.11 -13.02
C TYR A 72 -8.56 -2.99 -13.41
N ILE A 73 -8.88 -2.10 -14.35
CA ILE A 73 -10.25 -1.94 -14.87
C ILE A 73 -10.74 -3.23 -15.52
N LYS A 74 -9.91 -3.87 -16.35
CA LYS A 74 -10.24 -5.15 -17.00
C LYS A 74 -10.46 -6.29 -16.00
N LEU A 75 -9.77 -6.26 -14.85
CA LEU A 75 -9.94 -7.23 -13.77
C LEU A 75 -11.16 -6.93 -12.87
N GLY A 76 -11.82 -5.78 -13.06
CA GLY A 76 -13.05 -5.41 -12.36
C GLY A 76 -12.85 -4.63 -11.05
N PHE A 77 -11.63 -4.16 -10.76
CA PHE A 77 -11.38 -3.32 -9.59
C PHE A 77 -12.08 -1.97 -9.72
N ILE A 78 -12.73 -1.53 -8.64
CA ILE A 78 -13.45 -0.24 -8.59
C ILE A 78 -12.68 0.84 -7.83
N ALA A 79 -11.77 0.44 -6.93
CA ALA A 79 -10.98 1.37 -6.12
C ALA A 79 -9.60 0.79 -5.79
N GLY A 80 -8.63 1.66 -5.55
CA GLY A 80 -7.32 1.31 -5.01
C GLY A 80 -7.14 1.90 -3.60
N GLU A 81 -6.60 1.13 -2.67
CA GLU A 81 -6.15 1.58 -1.35
C GLU A 81 -4.61 1.63 -1.34
N SER A 82 -4.06 2.79 -0.97
CA SER A 82 -2.62 2.93 -0.74
C SER A 82 -2.27 2.54 0.69
N ASN A 83 -1.03 2.10 0.89
CA ASN A 83 -0.48 1.90 2.22
C ASN A 83 -0.29 3.24 2.96
N PRO A 84 -0.11 3.23 4.28
CA PRO A 84 0.15 4.46 5.04
C PRO A 84 1.39 5.19 4.51
N GLU A 85 1.18 6.42 4.08
CA GLU A 85 2.23 7.29 3.55
C GLU A 85 2.46 8.47 4.49
N LEU A 86 3.71 8.93 4.56
CA LEU A 86 4.07 10.10 5.35
C LEU A 86 3.42 11.35 4.74
N GLU A 87 2.71 12.10 5.58
CA GLU A 87 2.06 13.38 5.22
C GLU A 87 3.07 14.40 4.67
N LEU A 88 4.32 14.35 5.16
CA LEU A 88 5.42 15.23 4.74
C LEU A 88 6.07 14.83 3.42
N ASN A 89 5.71 13.67 2.84
CA ASN A 89 6.30 13.22 1.58
C ASN A 89 5.53 13.81 0.38
N GLU A 90 5.81 15.08 0.08
CA GLU A 90 5.15 15.83 -0.99
C GLU A 90 5.21 15.13 -2.35
N LYS A 91 6.32 14.43 -2.65
CA LYS A 91 6.48 13.70 -3.92
C LYS A 91 5.44 12.59 -4.09
N VAL A 92 5.13 11.89 -3.00
CA VAL A 92 4.12 10.83 -3.00
C VAL A 92 2.72 11.43 -3.02
N GLN A 93 2.48 12.50 -2.25
CA GLN A 93 1.19 13.21 -2.27
C GLN A 93 0.84 13.76 -3.65
N ALA A 94 1.82 14.34 -4.36
CA ALA A 94 1.66 14.84 -5.73
C ALA A 94 1.34 13.74 -6.76
N GLN A 95 1.63 12.47 -6.46
CA GLN A 95 1.21 11.36 -7.32
C GLN A 95 -0.32 11.17 -7.29
N TRP A 96 -0.94 11.39 -6.13
CA TRP A 96 -2.36 11.15 -5.92
C TRP A 96 -3.25 12.30 -6.38
N SER A 97 -2.68 13.49 -6.64
CA SER A 97 -3.45 14.64 -7.15
C SER A 97 -3.99 14.41 -8.56
N TYR A 98 -3.45 13.44 -9.31
CA TYR A 98 -3.96 13.05 -10.62
C TYR A 98 -5.18 12.13 -10.55
N PHE A 99 -5.56 11.66 -9.36
CA PHE A 99 -6.67 10.75 -9.12
C PHE A 99 -7.72 11.40 -8.22
N GLU A 100 -8.96 10.93 -8.30
CA GLU A 100 -9.95 11.20 -7.26
C GLU A 100 -9.54 10.42 -5.99
N SER A 101 -8.80 11.10 -5.10
CA SER A 101 -8.27 10.52 -3.87
C SER A 101 -9.01 11.05 -2.64
N LYS A 102 -9.33 10.15 -1.71
CA LYS A 102 -9.99 10.47 -0.44
C LYS A 102 -9.15 9.93 0.71
N GLN A 103 -8.68 10.82 1.59
CA GLN A 103 -8.02 10.42 2.82
C GLN A 103 -9.04 9.83 3.80
N HIS A 104 -9.10 8.50 3.90
CA HIS A 104 -10.06 7.79 4.75
C HIS A 104 -9.49 7.32 6.10
N LYS A 105 -8.14 7.28 6.25
CA LYS A 105 -7.44 6.89 7.48
C LYS A 105 -6.26 7.84 7.73
N ARG A 106 -6.05 8.24 8.99
CA ARG A 106 -4.85 8.99 9.43
C ARG A 106 -4.29 8.37 10.70
N ARG A 107 -2.99 8.07 10.70
CA ARG A 107 -2.26 7.56 11.87
C ARG A 107 -1.17 8.57 12.21
N ARG A 108 -0.92 8.83 13.50
CA ARG A 108 0.14 9.71 13.97
C ARG A 108 0.91 9.01 15.09
N ALA A 109 2.23 9.00 14.98
CA ALA A 109 3.13 8.56 16.03
C ALA A 109 3.81 9.82 16.61
N TYR A 110 3.79 9.95 17.94
CA TYR A 110 4.43 11.05 18.65
C TYR A 110 5.66 10.51 19.37
N ILE A 111 6.79 11.18 19.19
CA ILE A 111 8.04 10.83 19.86
C ILE A 111 8.27 11.86 20.95
N LYS A 112 8.35 11.41 22.20
CA LYS A 112 8.80 12.24 23.33
C LYS A 112 10.27 11.94 23.57
N LYS A 113 11.14 12.92 23.34
CA LYS A 113 12.53 12.83 23.77
C LYS A 113 12.54 12.88 25.30
N MET A 114 13.09 11.86 25.94
CA MET A 114 13.31 11.85 27.38
C MET A 114 14.77 12.22 27.62
N ASP A 115 15.01 13.30 28.36
CA ASP A 115 16.34 13.66 28.83
C ASP A 115 16.67 12.79 30.05
N ILE A 116 17.01 11.53 29.80
CA ILE A 116 17.48 10.63 30.85
C ILE A 116 19.00 10.79 30.91
N ASN A 117 19.49 11.55 31.88
CA ASN A 117 20.89 11.49 32.31
C ASN A 117 21.11 10.13 32.97
N ILE A 118 21.47 9.12 32.18
CA ILE A 118 21.94 7.85 32.72
C ILE A 118 23.40 8.08 33.10
N ASP A 119 23.64 8.32 34.39
CA ASP A 119 24.97 8.23 34.97
C ASP A 119 25.37 6.75 34.93
N TYR A 120 26.13 6.37 33.90
CA TYR A 120 26.77 5.06 33.85
C TYR A 120 27.89 5.10 34.88
N GLY A 121 27.54 4.81 36.14
CA GLY A 121 28.45 4.73 37.27
C GLY A 121 29.74 4.05 36.84
N LYS A 122 30.80 4.85 36.77
CA LYS A 122 32.13 4.44 36.35
C LYS A 122 32.88 4.06 37.61
N ASP A 123 32.76 2.80 38.01
CA ASP A 123 33.73 2.12 38.88
C ASP A 123 34.83 1.50 38.01
#